data_AF-A0A0C2BWF9-F1
#
_entry.id   AF-A0A0C2BWF9-F1
#
_cell.length_a   1.000
_cell.length_b   1.000
_cell.length_c   1.000
_cell.angle_alpha   90.00
_cell.angle_beta   90.00
_cell.angle_gamma   90.00
#
_symmetry.space_group_name_H-M   'P 1'
#
loop_
_entity.id
_entity.type
_entity.pdbx_description
1 polymer ?
#
loop_
_entity_poly.entity_id
_entity_poly.type
_entity_poly.pdbx_seq_one_letter_code
_entity_poly.pdbx_strand_id
1 'polypeptide(L)' 'MWGIIVRHVHRNNKQYNTVNDLKAAILEAWDQVDDNTIQNLVKGMPRRIFQVIRKDDGPIDY' A
#
# COMPACT_ATOMS: atom_id res chain seq x y z
N MET A 1 -0.07 0.60 3.12
CA MET A 1 -1.41 0.10 2.77
C MET A 1 -1.93 0.75 1.48
N TRP A 2 -2.20 2.05 1.48
CA TRP A 2 -2.70 2.76 0.28
C TRP A 2 -1.86 2.56 -0.99
N GLY A 3 -0.53 2.52 -0.90
CA GLY A 3 0.31 2.21 -2.06
C GLY A 3 0.07 0.83 -2.68
N ILE A 4 -0.37 -0.17 -1.92
CA ILE A 4 -0.72 -1.51 -2.42
C ILE A 4 -2.06 -1.45 -3.15
N ILE A 5 -3.06 -0.79 -2.54
CA ILE A 5 -4.39 -0.61 -3.13
C ILE A 5 -4.29 0.15 -4.45
N VAL A 6 -3.55 1.26 -4.49
CA VAL A 6 -3.35 2.07 -5.71
C VAL A 6 -2.72 1.24 -6.83
N ARG A 7 -1.69 0.42 -6.51
CA ARG A 7 -1.07 -0.49 -7.49
C ARG A 7 -2.04 -1.54 -8.02
N HIS A 8 -2.97 -2.01 -7.19
CA HIS A 8 -3.99 -2.97 -7.59
C HIS A 8 -5.06 -2.31 -8.47
N VAL A 9 -5.62 -1.19 -8.02
CA VAL A 9 -6.67 -0.43 -8.71
C VAL A 9 -6.23 0.02 -10.10
N HIS A 10 -4.98 0.49 -10.25
CA HIS A 10 -4.43 0.94 -11.53
C HIS A 10 -3.57 -0.10 -12.24
N ARG A 11 -3.65 -1.38 -11.84
CA ARG A 11 -2.90 -2.46 -12.48
C ARG A 11 -3.17 -2.47 -13.99
N ASN A 12 -2.13 -2.69 -14.78
CA ASN A 12 -2.19 -2.68 -16.25
C ASN A 12 -2.69 -1.36 -16.84
N ASN A 13 -2.37 -0.22 -16.19
CA ASN A 13 -2.80 1.12 -16.59
C ASN A 13 -4.32 1.30 -16.64
N LYS A 14 -5.06 0.54 -15.83
CA LYS A 14 -6.53 0.67 -15.74
C LYS A 14 -6.90 2.08 -15.27
N GLN A 15 -7.84 2.69 -15.98
CA GLN A 15 -8.43 3.99 -15.67
C GLN A 15 -9.95 3.86 -15.53
N TYR A 16 -10.56 4.83 -14.88
CA TYR A 16 -11.99 4.82 -14.54
C TYR A 16 -12.63 6.11 -15.07
N ASN A 17 -13.75 5.96 -15.76
CA ASN A 17 -14.46 7.10 -16.35
C ASN A 17 -15.38 7.80 -15.34
N THR A 18 -15.76 7.12 -14.27
CA THR A 18 -16.61 7.67 -13.22
C THR A 18 -16.03 7.47 -11.84
N VAL A 19 -16.40 8.36 -10.92
CA VAL A 19 -16.04 8.25 -9.50
C VAL A 19 -16.64 6.98 -8.88
N ASN A 20 -17.80 6.53 -9.35
CA ASN A 20 -18.45 5.33 -8.82
C ASN A 20 -17.68 4.06 -9.19
N ASP A 21 -17.18 3.96 -10.42
CA ASP A 21 -16.38 2.81 -10.85
C ASP A 21 -15.05 2.76 -10.09
N LEU A 22 -14.42 3.92 -9.86
CA LEU A 22 -13.21 4.00 -9.06
C LEU A 22 -13.47 3.58 -7.60
N LYS A 23 -14.57 4.06 -6.99
CA LYS A 23 -14.95 3.66 -5.63
C LYS A 23 -15.18 2.16 -5.52
N ALA A 24 -15.90 1.57 -6.47
CA ALA A 24 -16.16 0.14 -6.51
C ALA A 24 -14.85 -0.66 -6.60
N ALA A 25 -13.93 -0.24 -7.47
CA ALA A 25 -12.63 -0.89 -7.60
C ALA A 25 -11.73 -0.73 -6.36
N ILE A 26 -11.81 0.40 -5.65
CA ILE A 26 -11.09 0.57 -4.38
C ILE A 26 -11.61 -0.42 -3.32
N LEU A 27 -12.93 -0.60 -3.24
CA LEU A 27 -13.54 -1.56 -2.31
C LEU A 27 -13.16 -3.00 -2.68
N GLU A 28 -13.26 -3.36 -3.95
CA GLU A 28 -12.83 -4.68 -4.44
C GLU A 28 -11.34 -4.93 -4.13
N ALA A 29 -10.48 -3.95 -4.40
CA ALA A 29 -9.06 -4.04 -4.12
C ALA A 29 -8.76 -4.14 -2.61
N TRP A 30 -9.59 -3.52 -1.77
CA TRP A 30 -9.49 -3.62 -0.31
C TRP A 30 -9.83 -5.03 0.17
N ASP A 31 -10.95 -5.60 -0.30
CA ASP A 31 -11.42 -6.92 0.09
C ASP A 31 -10.48 -8.05 -0.39
N GLN A 32 -9.71 -7.81 -1.45
CA GLN A 32 -8.70 -8.76 -1.95
C GLN A 32 -7.35 -8.70 -1.22
N VAL A 33 -7.17 -7.80 -0.24
CA VAL A 33 -5.92 -7.74 0.53
C VAL A 33 -5.85 -8.92 1.48
N ASP A 34 -4.89 -9.79 1.24
CA ASP A 34 -4.61 -10.93 2.14
C ASP A 34 -4.09 -10.46 3.51
N ASP A 35 -4.54 -11.12 4.58
CA ASP A 35 -4.12 -10.85 5.96
C ASP A 35 -2.60 -10.92 6.11
N ASN A 36 -1.92 -11.82 5.38
CA ASN A 36 -0.47 -11.89 5.40
C ASN A 36 0.18 -10.60 4.91
N THR A 37 -0.46 -9.87 3.97
CA THR A 37 0.02 -8.57 3.50
C THR A 37 0.08 -7.57 4.66
N ILE A 38 -0.98 -7.52 5.46
CA ILE A 38 -1.07 -6.64 6.63
C ILE A 38 -0.04 -7.07 7.67
N GLN A 39 0.04 -8.37 7.98
CA GLN A 39 1.02 -8.89 8.92
C GLN A 39 2.46 -8.59 8.50
N ASN A 40 2.80 -8.74 7.22
CA ASN A 40 4.14 -8.47 6.70
C ASN A 40 4.49 -6.98 6.79
N LEU A 41 3.53 -6.09 6.57
CA LEU A 41 3.73 -4.65 6.78
C LEU A 41 4.07 -4.34 8.23
N VAL A 42 3.34 -4.93 9.18
CA VAL A 42 3.57 -4.73 10.62
C VAL A 42 4.92 -5.34 11.03
N LYS A 43 5.21 -6.58 10.60
CA LYS A 43 6.49 -7.26 10.85
C LYS A 43 7.70 -6.51 10.28
N GLY A 44 7.52 -5.71 9.24
CA GLY A 44 8.55 -4.85 8.65
C GLY A 44 8.82 -3.54 9.41
N MET A 45 7.92 -3.12 10.31
CA MET A 45 8.07 -1.84 11.04
C MET A 45 9.36 -1.73 11.87
N PRO A 46 9.79 -2.76 12.63
CA PRO A 46 11.06 -2.69 13.37
C PRO A 46 12.27 -2.41 12.45
N ARG A 47 12.30 -3.02 11.26
CA ARG A 47 13.36 -2.79 10.27
C ARG A 47 13.37 -1.33 9.78
N ARG A 48 12.20 -0.75 9.54
CA ARG A 48 12.08 0.65 9.10
C ARG A 48 12.55 1.61 10.19
N ILE A 49 12.14 1.39 11.44
CA ILE A 49 12.61 2.20 12.58
C ILE A 49 14.13 2.15 12.69
N PHE A 50 14.72 0.96 12.56
CA PHE A 50 16.18 0.82 12.55
C PHE A 50 16.87 1.59 11.40
N GLN A 51 16.25 1.63 10.22
CA GLN A 51 16.77 2.41 9.09
C GLN A 51 16.70 3.92 9.33
N VAL A 52 15.64 4.42 9.96
CA VAL A 52 15.51 5.85 10.33
C VAL A 52 16.61 6.24 11.30
N ILE A 53 16.81 5.44 12.36
CA ILE A 53 17.87 5.68 13.36
C ILE A 53 19.25 5.71 12.68
N ARG A 54 19.52 4.79 11.75
CA ARG A 54 20.80 4.76 11.01
C ARG A 54 21.02 5.95 10.07
N LYS A 55 19.99 6.71 9.76
CA LYS A 55 20.05 7.89 8.89
C LYS A 55 19.97 9.20 9.67
N ASP A 56 20.19 9.16 10.99
CA ASP A 56 20.05 10.33 11.88
C ASP A 56 18.70 11.03 11.65
N ASP A 57 17.63 10.25 11.71
CA ASP A 57 16.24 10.68 11.48
C ASP A 57 15.94 11.16 10.04
N GLY A 58 16.88 10.97 9.12
CA GLY A 58 16.71 11.26 7.69
C GLY A 58 15.72 10.33 6.97
N PRO A 59 15.26 10.72 5.76
CA PRO A 59 14.24 9.98 5.03
C PRO A 59 14.71 8.58 4.59
N ILE A 60 13.79 7.62 4.70
CA ILE A 60 13.95 6.23 4.25
C ILE A 60 12.94 5.90 3.15
N ASP A 61 13.32 4.99 2.26
CA ASP A 61 12.42 4.49 1.22
C ASP A 61 11.40 3.52 1.81
N TYR A 62 10.13 3.67 1.40
CA TYR A 62 8.97 3.01 2.01
C TYR A 62 8.37 1.87 1.18
#